data_AF-A0A5A9GJ45-F1
#
_entry.id   AF-A0A5A9GJ45-F1
#
_cell.length_a   1.000
_cell.length_b   1.000
_cell.length_c   1.000
_cell.angle_alpha   90.00
_cell.angle_beta   90.00
_cell.angle_gamma   90.00
#
_symmetry.space_group_name_H-M   'P 1'
#
loop_
_entity.id
_entity.type
_entity.pdbx_description
1 polymer ?
#
loop_
_entity_poly.entity_id
_entity_poly.type
_entity_poly.pdbx_seq_one_letter_code
_entity_poly.pdbx_strand_id
1 'polypeptide(L)'
;MSKTLPVHATPLNELGLENVSVDGFFSKSDENRRFDFLKPEPVSFKNGYFLEDYFPDRDAPAAQWARNGKSYLSSELFFIRLKNVFVFPNRSAIMLAPGVFLKESLNSVCYGDQDKNFDYLARFLPNITKTDEGLVFDPEICDRAEVIEDTVMLVNTVQDNYGHWHLDSLLSAYGIRDWILEKDVKFLMPTTKNEPRRYRNRGWIHDSLAVLGMGGRLRGTLEPIVFCRDLIYSSRMFTLGTNQPPPLFNTMTSEIAQRVARDNSVQIRQPEYIFLMRKGGGAGRYMLNEEALAAGLQSYGFECLVPDNFGFADEVKFFGQAKILICQTGAAILNAAYAPEGCIICEIGTGNVLFSAFVHVAGVTGKRYVMHHVPELIRKDPTREVEAANRDQCSFEVPLESFLPFVARLMELTGVTVNPETALIRAVAETRPEIEQGVCYQVLDAPFSPDQVETLAYACYIPELARYADGIGTGPRSPLRLLENGRPIGQPHSSHHDIRTIGGGRYSHWNNHLLFSASDNSDPNINGRTYSIYFER
;
A
#
# COMPACT_ATOMS: atom_id res chain seq x y z
N MET A 1 7.73 8.38 -51.62
CA MET A 1 7.40 7.04 -51.09
C MET A 1 8.03 6.96 -49.71
N SER A 2 7.21 6.93 -48.65
CA SER A 2 7.73 6.66 -47.30
C SER A 2 8.39 5.28 -47.34
N LYS A 3 9.66 5.20 -46.94
CA LYS A 3 10.42 3.94 -46.90
C LYS A 3 10.09 3.25 -45.58
N THR A 4 8.99 2.53 -45.52
CA THR A 4 8.68 1.71 -44.35
C THR A 4 9.57 0.46 -44.30
N LEU A 5 9.92 0.00 -43.11
CA LEU A 5 10.75 -1.18 -42.85
C LEU A 5 9.91 -2.23 -42.11
N PRO A 6 10.09 -3.54 -42.36
CA PRO A 6 9.43 -4.57 -41.55
C PRO A 6 9.93 -4.53 -40.10
N VAL A 7 9.03 -4.82 -39.15
CA VAL A 7 9.38 -4.93 -37.72
C VAL A 7 9.85 -6.35 -37.40
N HIS A 8 11.04 -6.45 -36.83
CA HIS A 8 11.64 -7.70 -36.37
C HIS A 8 12.14 -7.57 -34.93
N ALA A 9 12.23 -8.69 -34.22
CA ALA A 9 12.78 -8.76 -32.87
C ALA A 9 13.97 -9.73 -32.82
N THR A 10 15.11 -9.25 -32.35
CA THR A 10 16.35 -10.02 -32.20
C THR A 10 16.52 -10.41 -30.73
N PRO A 11 16.61 -11.72 -30.41
CA PRO A 11 16.94 -12.21 -29.08
C PRO A 11 18.33 -11.77 -28.60
N LEU A 12 18.49 -11.61 -27.30
CA LEU A 12 19.75 -11.18 -26.71
C LEU A 12 20.94 -12.08 -27.06
N ASN A 13 20.73 -13.40 -27.08
CA ASN A 13 21.76 -14.40 -27.38
C ASN A 13 22.18 -14.42 -28.87
N GLU A 14 21.47 -13.70 -29.74
CA GLU A 14 21.79 -13.54 -31.16
C GLU A 14 22.49 -12.21 -31.46
N LEU A 15 22.65 -11.33 -30.46
CA LEU A 15 23.38 -10.08 -30.63
C LEU A 15 24.88 -10.34 -30.78
N GLY A 16 25.49 -9.75 -31.82
CA GLY A 16 26.94 -9.76 -32.02
C GLY A 16 27.71 -9.04 -30.90
N LEU A 17 28.95 -9.46 -30.65
CA LEU A 17 29.82 -8.94 -29.59
C LEU A 17 30.11 -7.43 -29.71
N GLU A 18 30.05 -6.86 -30.91
CA GLU A 18 30.26 -5.42 -31.12
C GLU A 18 29.11 -4.56 -30.60
N ASN A 19 27.90 -5.12 -30.54
CA ASN A 19 26.69 -4.45 -30.08
C ASN A 19 26.42 -4.66 -28.58
N VAL A 20 27.13 -5.60 -27.96
CA VAL A 20 26.93 -6.02 -26.58
C VAL A 20 28.27 -6.13 -25.87
N SER A 21 28.49 -5.25 -24.90
CA SER A 21 29.49 -5.50 -23.86
C SER A 21 28.77 -5.99 -22.61
N VAL A 22 29.08 -7.21 -22.18
CA VAL A 22 28.70 -7.69 -20.85
C VAL A 22 29.83 -7.29 -19.92
N ASP A 23 29.73 -6.10 -19.34
CA ASP A 23 30.52 -5.78 -18.16
C ASP A 23 29.92 -6.62 -17.02
N GLY A 24 30.50 -7.80 -16.78
CA GLY A 24 30.00 -8.78 -15.82
C GLY A 24 30.02 -8.22 -14.41
N PHE A 25 28.87 -7.74 -13.94
CA PHE A 25 28.68 -7.36 -12.55
C PHE A 25 27.80 -8.43 -11.90
N PHE A 26 28.46 -9.29 -11.10
CA PHE A 26 27.97 -10.46 -10.34
C PHE A 26 27.60 -11.66 -11.25
N SER A 27 28.19 -12.86 -11.15
CA SER A 27 28.46 -13.69 -9.97
C SER A 27 29.94 -14.06 -9.77
N LYS A 28 30.32 -14.44 -8.54
CA LYS A 28 31.64 -14.99 -8.19
C LYS A 28 31.95 -16.37 -8.81
N SER A 29 31.08 -16.93 -9.64
CA SER A 29 31.27 -18.23 -10.26
C SER A 29 31.35 -18.14 -11.79
N ASP A 30 32.56 -18.37 -12.29
CA ASP A 30 32.95 -18.75 -13.65
C ASP A 30 32.77 -17.74 -14.79
N GLU A 31 33.92 -17.29 -15.31
CA GLU A 31 34.10 -16.42 -16.49
C GLU A 31 33.65 -17.04 -17.84
N ASN A 32 33.02 -18.22 -17.83
CA ASN A 32 32.70 -18.97 -19.07
C ASN A 32 31.24 -19.44 -19.23
N ARG A 33 30.30 -18.97 -18.41
CA ARG A 33 28.87 -19.24 -18.66
C ARG A 33 28.31 -18.30 -19.73
N ARG A 34 28.37 -18.74 -21.00
CA ARG A 34 27.48 -18.22 -22.05
C ARG A 34 26.01 -18.42 -21.60
N PHE A 35 25.31 -17.32 -21.36
CA PHE A 35 23.84 -17.20 -21.40
C PHE A 35 22.99 -18.20 -20.57
N ASP A 36 23.48 -18.68 -19.43
CA ASP A 36 22.71 -19.52 -18.50
C ASP A 36 22.01 -18.68 -17.40
N PHE A 37 21.83 -17.37 -17.64
CA PHE A 37 21.40 -16.31 -16.69
C PHE A 37 19.91 -16.32 -16.34
N LEU A 38 19.15 -17.28 -16.88
CA LEU A 38 17.73 -17.45 -16.63
C LEU A 38 17.44 -18.56 -15.61
N LYS A 39 18.46 -19.17 -15.01
CA LYS A 39 18.26 -20.17 -13.93
C LYS A 39 17.84 -19.44 -12.66
N PRO A 40 16.56 -19.49 -12.29
CA PRO A 40 16.12 -18.84 -11.07
C PRO A 40 16.62 -19.66 -9.88
N GLU A 41 17.13 -18.99 -8.86
CA GLU A 41 17.51 -19.65 -7.62
C GLU A 41 16.33 -19.64 -6.64
N PRO A 42 16.16 -20.70 -5.82
CA PRO A 42 15.10 -20.75 -4.84
C PRO A 42 15.40 -19.78 -3.68
N VAL A 43 14.46 -18.88 -3.43
CA VAL A 43 14.42 -18.06 -2.21
C VAL A 43 13.43 -18.70 -1.25
N SER A 44 13.92 -19.25 -0.14
CA SER A 44 13.09 -19.89 0.89
C SER A 44 12.56 -18.87 1.91
N PHE A 45 11.33 -19.08 2.37
CA PHE A 45 10.75 -18.28 3.46
C PHE A 45 11.13 -18.83 4.83
N LYS A 46 11.19 -17.95 5.84
CA LYS A 46 11.37 -18.35 7.24
C LYS A 46 10.13 -19.11 7.76
N ASN A 47 10.31 -20.00 8.73
CA ASN A 47 9.18 -20.65 9.40
C ASN A 47 8.31 -19.61 10.13
N GLY A 48 6.98 -19.77 10.08
CA GLY A 48 6.04 -18.82 10.69
C GLY A 48 5.93 -17.48 9.94
N TYR A 49 6.51 -17.40 8.74
CA TYR A 49 6.40 -16.28 7.82
C TYR A 49 4.94 -15.95 7.51
N PHE A 50 4.17 -16.96 7.12
CA PHE A 50 2.77 -16.79 6.78
C PHE A 50 1.88 -17.21 7.95
N LEU A 51 0.93 -16.38 8.34
CA LEU A 51 0.05 -16.64 9.48
C LEU A 51 -1.20 -17.43 9.04
N GLU A 52 -1.00 -18.65 8.58
CA GLU A 52 -2.08 -19.48 8.01
C GLU A 52 -3.21 -19.80 9.01
N ASP A 53 -2.90 -19.92 10.30
CA ASP A 53 -3.90 -20.16 11.35
C ASP A 53 -4.85 -18.98 11.57
N TYR A 54 -4.49 -17.81 11.03
CA TYR A 54 -5.24 -16.58 11.18
C TYR A 54 -6.20 -16.35 9.99
N PHE A 55 -6.27 -17.27 9.02
CA PHE A 55 -7.25 -17.18 7.95
C PHE A 55 -8.67 -17.37 8.48
N PRO A 56 -9.61 -16.47 8.14
CA PRO A 56 -11.03 -16.70 8.39
C PRO A 56 -11.53 -17.96 7.64
N ASP A 57 -11.01 -18.19 6.43
CA ASP A 57 -11.31 -19.34 5.58
C ASP A 57 -10.02 -20.15 5.32
N ARG A 58 -9.97 -21.36 5.89
CA ARG A 58 -8.83 -22.28 5.80
C ARG A 58 -8.68 -22.92 4.41
N ASP A 59 -9.67 -22.80 3.54
CA ASP A 59 -9.66 -23.41 2.21
C ASP A 59 -9.47 -22.37 1.09
N ALA A 60 -9.38 -21.09 1.42
CA ALA A 60 -9.11 -20.02 0.46
C ALA A 60 -7.79 -20.26 -0.32
N PRO A 61 -7.70 -19.87 -1.61
CA PRO A 61 -6.50 -20.08 -2.42
C PRO A 61 -5.21 -19.53 -1.80
N ALA A 62 -5.29 -18.42 -1.04
CA ALA A 62 -4.15 -17.88 -0.31
C ALA A 62 -3.69 -18.79 0.85
N ALA A 63 -4.61 -19.42 1.57
CA ALA A 63 -4.30 -20.41 2.61
C ALA A 63 -3.72 -21.70 2.00
N GLN A 64 -4.22 -22.13 0.84
CA GLN A 64 -3.65 -23.26 0.09
C GLN A 64 -2.25 -22.95 -0.44
N TRP A 65 -2.04 -21.74 -0.97
CA TRP A 65 -0.72 -21.27 -1.38
C TRP A 65 0.23 -21.24 -0.20
N ALA A 66 -0.18 -20.73 0.97
CA ALA A 66 0.67 -20.66 2.15
C ALA A 66 1.23 -22.01 2.62
N ARG A 67 0.38 -23.04 2.62
CA ARG A 67 0.78 -24.40 3.02
C ARG A 67 1.86 -24.99 2.11
N ASN A 68 1.80 -24.65 0.82
CA ASN A 68 2.63 -25.27 -0.23
C ASN A 68 3.81 -24.38 -0.66
N GLY A 69 3.65 -23.06 -0.57
CA GLY A 69 4.56 -22.02 -1.03
C GLY A 69 5.60 -21.70 0.02
N LYS A 70 6.58 -22.59 0.18
CA LYS A 70 7.73 -22.38 1.10
C LYS A 70 8.91 -21.66 0.45
N SER A 71 8.84 -21.43 -0.85
CA SER A 71 9.87 -20.76 -1.62
C SER A 71 9.30 -20.21 -2.92
N TYR A 72 10.02 -19.28 -3.53
CA TYR A 72 9.80 -18.86 -4.91
C TYR A 72 11.12 -18.81 -5.66
N LEU A 73 11.00 -18.80 -6.98
CA LEU A 73 12.12 -18.66 -7.88
C LEU A 73 12.40 -17.18 -8.10
N SER A 74 13.65 -16.76 -7.87
CA SER A 74 14.11 -15.41 -8.14
C SER A 74 15.37 -15.46 -9.01
N SER A 75 15.40 -14.64 -10.05
CA SER A 75 16.58 -14.49 -10.91
C SER A 75 17.49 -13.39 -10.37
N GLU A 76 18.80 -13.61 -10.45
CA GLU A 76 19.78 -12.55 -10.16
C GLU A 76 19.62 -11.35 -11.11
N LEU A 77 20.10 -10.19 -10.67
CA LEU A 77 20.23 -9.03 -11.54
C LEU A 77 21.28 -9.32 -12.60
N PHE A 78 20.96 -9.06 -13.87
CA PHE A 78 21.97 -8.94 -14.90
C PHE A 78 21.85 -7.59 -15.59
N PHE A 79 22.98 -7.10 -16.07
CA PHE A 79 23.10 -5.83 -16.76
C PHE A 79 23.76 -6.05 -18.11
N ILE A 80 23.30 -5.27 -19.08
CA ILE A 80 23.77 -5.34 -20.46
C ILE A 80 24.05 -3.92 -20.89
N ARG A 81 25.22 -3.71 -21.47
CA ARG A 81 25.61 -2.44 -22.04
C ARG A 81 25.51 -2.51 -23.55
N LEU A 82 24.64 -1.68 -24.10
CA LEU A 82 24.34 -1.58 -25.52
C LEU A 82 24.87 -0.26 -26.06
N LYS A 83 25.48 -0.30 -27.24
CA LYS A 83 26.04 0.88 -27.89
C LYS A 83 25.20 1.28 -29.10
N ASN A 84 25.02 2.59 -29.30
CA ASN A 84 24.40 3.16 -30.49
C ASN A 84 23.00 2.58 -30.79
N VAL A 85 22.10 2.65 -29.81
CA VAL A 85 20.74 2.09 -29.91
C VAL A 85 19.69 3.18 -29.83
N PHE A 86 18.55 2.96 -30.48
CA PHE A 86 17.35 3.76 -30.27
C PHE A 86 16.58 3.24 -29.05
N VAL A 87 16.03 4.15 -28.27
CA VAL A 87 15.23 3.84 -27.09
C VAL A 87 13.90 4.55 -27.21
N PHE A 88 12.83 3.86 -26.85
CA PHE A 88 11.49 4.42 -26.68
C PHE A 88 11.24 4.62 -25.19
N PRO A 89 11.54 5.80 -24.62
CA PRO A 89 11.67 5.97 -23.17
C PRO A 89 10.35 5.70 -22.43
N ASN A 90 9.21 6.03 -23.04
CA ASN A 90 7.87 5.83 -22.49
C ASN A 90 7.46 4.35 -22.34
N ARG A 91 8.18 3.44 -22.99
CA ARG A 91 7.85 2.01 -23.04
C ARG A 91 9.01 1.10 -22.66
N SER A 92 10.17 1.67 -22.36
CA SER A 92 11.42 0.93 -22.10
C SER A 92 11.79 -0.06 -23.21
N ALA A 93 11.35 0.20 -24.44
CA ALA A 93 11.67 -0.63 -25.60
C ALA A 93 12.96 -0.15 -26.26
N ILE A 94 13.77 -1.10 -26.72
CA ILE A 94 15.08 -0.85 -27.33
C ILE A 94 15.03 -1.32 -28.77
N MET A 95 15.47 -0.44 -29.67
CA MET A 95 15.58 -0.70 -31.10
C MET A 95 17.05 -0.58 -31.52
N LEU A 96 17.61 -1.69 -31.96
CA LEU A 96 19.02 -1.89 -32.29
C LEU A 96 19.38 -1.21 -33.61
N ALA A 97 18.45 -1.22 -34.56
CA ALA A 97 18.50 -0.51 -35.83
C ALA A 97 17.05 -0.20 -36.25
N PRO A 98 16.79 0.76 -37.15
CA PRO A 98 15.44 1.05 -37.61
C PRO A 98 14.67 -0.23 -38.02
N GLY A 99 13.56 -0.52 -37.33
CA GLY A 99 12.74 -1.72 -37.53
C GLY A 99 13.20 -3.00 -36.79
N VAL A 100 14.37 -3.00 -36.14
CA VAL A 100 14.94 -4.17 -35.45
C VAL A 100 15.00 -3.93 -33.94
N PHE A 101 14.17 -4.63 -33.18
CA PHE A 101 14.02 -4.47 -31.73
C PHE A 101 14.76 -5.53 -30.92
N LEU A 102 15.23 -5.17 -29.73
CA LEU A 102 15.68 -6.15 -28.75
C LEU A 102 14.46 -6.89 -28.21
N LYS A 103 14.39 -8.21 -28.45
CA LYS A 103 13.22 -9.04 -28.11
C LYS A 103 12.83 -8.89 -26.65
N GLU A 104 13.76 -9.00 -25.72
CA GLU A 104 13.51 -8.98 -24.28
C GLU A 104 12.92 -7.63 -23.81
N SER A 105 13.26 -6.54 -24.49
CA SER A 105 12.74 -5.20 -24.17
C SER A 105 11.28 -5.00 -24.62
N LEU A 106 10.77 -5.82 -25.55
CA LEU A 106 9.37 -5.72 -26.00
C LEU A 106 8.38 -6.31 -24.99
N ASN A 107 8.86 -7.05 -24.01
CA ASN A 107 8.02 -7.66 -22.99
C ASN A 107 7.21 -6.63 -22.18
N SER A 108 7.78 -5.43 -21.96
CA SER A 108 7.10 -4.31 -21.31
C SER A 108 5.95 -3.74 -22.15
N VAL A 109 6.05 -3.83 -23.48
CA VAL A 109 5.03 -3.34 -24.44
C VAL A 109 3.90 -4.35 -24.61
N CYS A 110 4.24 -5.63 -24.67
CA CYS A 110 3.33 -6.74 -24.93
C CYS A 110 2.75 -7.39 -23.67
N TYR A 111 2.97 -6.79 -22.48
CA TYR A 111 2.54 -7.31 -21.17
C TYR A 111 2.93 -8.78 -20.93
N GLY A 112 4.12 -9.18 -21.40
CA GLY A 112 4.69 -10.49 -21.14
C GLY A 112 4.24 -11.66 -22.02
N ASP A 113 3.40 -11.44 -23.03
CA ASP A 113 3.09 -12.45 -24.06
C ASP A 113 3.30 -11.84 -25.46
N GLN A 114 4.55 -11.90 -25.95
CA GLN A 114 4.93 -11.29 -27.24
C GLN A 114 4.34 -12.02 -28.44
N ASP A 115 4.13 -13.34 -28.30
CA ASP A 115 3.66 -14.17 -29.41
C ASP A 115 2.16 -13.98 -29.67
N LYS A 116 1.39 -13.56 -28.65
CA LYS A 116 -0.04 -13.23 -28.80
C LYS A 116 -0.35 -11.74 -28.93
N ASN A 117 0.52 -10.88 -28.40
CA ASN A 117 0.27 -9.44 -28.32
C ASN A 117 1.22 -8.62 -29.21
N PHE A 118 1.80 -9.18 -30.27
CA PHE A 118 2.69 -8.42 -31.15
C PHE A 118 2.00 -7.18 -31.76
N ASP A 119 0.69 -7.23 -31.97
CA ASP A 119 -0.14 -6.09 -32.39
C ASP A 119 -0.09 -4.88 -31.42
N TYR A 120 0.28 -5.09 -30.15
CA TYR A 120 0.42 -4.03 -29.16
C TYR A 120 1.55 -3.06 -29.50
N LEU A 121 2.53 -3.50 -30.29
CA LEU A 121 3.61 -2.63 -30.77
C LEU A 121 3.04 -1.45 -31.59
N ALA A 122 2.13 -1.72 -32.54
CA ALA A 122 1.47 -0.67 -33.33
C ALA A 122 0.58 0.26 -32.48
N ARG A 123 0.07 -0.24 -31.35
CA ARG A 123 -0.77 0.54 -30.44
C ARG A 123 0.05 1.48 -29.54
N PHE A 124 1.24 1.03 -29.10
CA PHE A 124 1.95 1.66 -27.99
C PHE A 124 3.31 2.24 -28.35
N LEU A 125 3.90 1.84 -29.47
CA LEU A 125 5.12 2.44 -30.00
C LEU A 125 4.78 3.37 -31.18
N PRO A 126 5.39 4.57 -31.23
CA PRO A 126 5.17 5.52 -32.31
C PRO A 126 5.72 4.97 -33.62
N ASN A 127 5.11 5.38 -34.73
CA ASN A 127 5.57 5.08 -36.10
C ASN A 127 5.60 3.58 -36.45
N ILE A 128 4.90 2.73 -35.70
CA ILE A 128 4.61 1.34 -36.07
C ILE A 128 3.17 1.24 -36.56
N THR A 129 2.96 0.68 -37.74
CA THR A 129 1.65 0.48 -38.34
C THR A 129 1.44 -1.01 -38.65
N LYS A 130 0.21 -1.49 -38.44
CA LYS A 130 -0.19 -2.82 -38.87
C LYS A 130 -0.70 -2.78 -40.31
N THR A 131 -0.15 -3.65 -41.16
CA THR A 131 -0.57 -3.90 -42.54
C THR A 131 -1.02 -5.35 -42.70
N ASP A 132 -1.48 -5.71 -43.90
CA ASP A 132 -1.89 -7.09 -44.22
C ASP A 132 -0.70 -8.07 -44.19
N GLU A 133 0.51 -7.57 -44.41
CA GLU A 133 1.77 -8.35 -44.43
C GLU A 133 2.49 -8.39 -43.08
N GLY A 134 2.00 -7.67 -42.05
CA GLY A 134 2.59 -7.65 -40.71
C GLY A 134 2.73 -6.24 -40.14
N LEU A 135 3.74 -6.03 -39.29
CA LEU A 135 4.04 -4.71 -38.73
C LEU A 135 5.15 -4.04 -39.53
N VAL A 136 4.95 -2.76 -39.83
CA VAL A 136 5.94 -1.91 -40.50
C VAL A 136 6.27 -0.69 -39.65
N PHE A 137 7.52 -0.25 -39.70
CA PHE A 137 8.06 0.91 -39.00
C PHE A 137 8.43 2.01 -40.00
N ASP A 138 8.03 3.25 -39.72
CA ASP A 138 8.46 4.44 -40.46
C ASP A 138 9.74 5.03 -39.84
N PRO A 139 10.90 4.92 -40.51
CA PRO A 139 12.18 5.33 -39.96
C PRO A 139 12.40 6.84 -39.89
N GLU A 140 11.55 7.67 -40.49
CA GLU A 140 11.73 9.14 -40.49
C GLU A 140 11.82 9.73 -39.07
N ILE A 141 11.24 9.06 -38.07
CA ILE A 141 11.32 9.48 -36.66
C ILE A 141 12.75 9.33 -36.10
N CYS A 142 13.55 8.41 -36.64
CA CYS A 142 14.93 8.17 -36.20
C CYS A 142 15.85 9.32 -36.57
N ASP A 143 15.64 9.95 -37.72
CA ASP A 143 16.45 11.07 -38.22
C ASP A 143 16.31 12.32 -37.34
N ARG A 144 15.25 12.39 -36.54
CA ARG A 144 14.93 13.51 -35.64
C ARG A 144 15.12 13.15 -34.17
N ALA A 145 15.58 11.94 -33.87
CA ALA A 145 15.76 11.48 -32.50
C ALA A 145 16.83 12.33 -31.78
N GLU A 146 16.53 12.73 -30.54
CA GLU A 146 17.53 13.36 -29.66
C GLU A 146 18.69 12.39 -29.46
N VAL A 147 19.93 12.87 -29.63
CA VAL A 147 21.13 12.08 -29.34
C VAL A 147 21.53 12.30 -27.89
N ILE A 148 21.58 11.19 -27.14
CA ILE A 148 22.06 11.14 -25.76
C ILE A 148 23.50 10.63 -25.78
N GLU A 149 24.44 11.55 -25.51
CA GLU A 149 25.88 11.28 -25.46
C GLU A 149 26.33 10.69 -24.12
N ASP A 150 25.60 10.96 -23.03
CA ASP A 150 25.91 10.41 -21.70
C ASP A 150 25.71 8.89 -21.67
N THR A 151 26.43 8.19 -20.78
CA THR A 151 26.05 6.84 -20.37
C THR A 151 24.77 6.91 -19.56
N VAL A 152 23.71 6.25 -20.05
CA VAL A 152 22.41 6.26 -19.39
C VAL A 152 21.92 4.87 -19.03
N MET A 153 21.29 4.75 -17.86
CA MET A 153 20.54 3.58 -17.45
C MET A 153 19.07 3.78 -17.76
N LEU A 154 18.46 2.80 -18.43
CA LEU A 154 17.02 2.79 -18.69
C LEU A 154 16.25 2.54 -17.39
N VAL A 155 15.11 3.19 -17.24
CA VAL A 155 14.13 2.88 -16.18
C VAL A 155 12.95 2.10 -16.76
N ASN A 156 12.25 1.35 -15.91
CA ASN A 156 11.07 0.56 -16.30
C ASN A 156 9.93 1.48 -16.80
N THR A 157 9.01 0.97 -17.63
CA THR A 157 7.87 1.71 -18.21
C THR A 157 6.77 2.08 -17.21
N VAL A 158 6.74 1.43 -16.04
CA VAL A 158 5.79 1.67 -14.95
C VAL A 158 6.48 2.34 -13.76
N GLN A 159 7.56 3.06 -14.01
CA GLN A 159 8.37 3.70 -12.98
C GLN A 159 7.64 4.73 -12.11
N ASP A 160 6.46 5.19 -12.54
CA ASP A 160 5.59 6.09 -11.78
C ASP A 160 4.81 5.35 -10.68
N ASN A 161 4.80 4.03 -10.71
CA ASN A 161 4.28 3.21 -9.64
C ASN A 161 5.39 2.97 -8.61
N TYR A 162 5.13 3.40 -7.38
CA TYR A 162 6.04 3.23 -6.24
C TYR A 162 6.61 1.81 -6.12
N GLY A 163 5.77 0.81 -6.36
CA GLY A 163 6.12 -0.61 -6.29
C GLY A 163 7.15 -1.01 -7.35
N HIS A 164 6.85 -0.71 -8.60
CA HIS A 164 7.75 -0.97 -9.73
C HIS A 164 9.04 -0.16 -9.64
N TRP A 165 9.00 1.08 -9.17
CA TRP A 165 10.23 1.83 -8.93
C TRP A 165 11.16 1.11 -7.97
N HIS A 166 10.68 0.73 -6.79
CA HIS A 166 11.50 0.07 -5.76
C HIS A 166 11.97 -1.31 -6.20
N LEU A 167 11.08 -2.12 -6.76
CA LEU A 167 11.38 -3.50 -7.11
C LEU A 167 12.16 -3.64 -8.42
N ASP A 168 12.06 -2.68 -9.33
CA ASP A 168 12.66 -2.79 -10.66
C ASP A 168 13.79 -1.79 -10.85
N SER A 169 13.48 -0.48 -10.87
CA SER A 169 14.43 0.56 -11.27
C SER A 169 15.46 0.89 -10.18
N LEU A 170 14.99 1.16 -8.96
CA LEU A 170 15.83 1.47 -7.81
C LEU A 170 16.69 0.26 -7.40
N LEU A 171 16.11 -0.95 -7.40
CA LEU A 171 16.86 -2.17 -7.10
C LEU A 171 17.96 -2.44 -8.13
N SER A 172 17.67 -2.22 -9.42
CA SER A 172 18.68 -2.35 -10.46
C SER A 172 19.78 -1.30 -10.28
N ALA A 173 19.42 -0.05 -9.99
CA ALA A 173 20.38 1.01 -9.71
C ALA A 173 21.26 0.68 -8.50
N TYR A 174 20.66 0.13 -7.44
CA TYR A 174 21.37 -0.31 -6.24
C TYR A 174 22.39 -1.41 -6.54
N GLY A 175 22.03 -2.39 -7.38
CA GLY A 175 22.89 -3.50 -7.76
C GLY A 175 24.20 -3.08 -8.42
N ILE A 176 24.25 -1.93 -9.10
CA ILE A 176 25.45 -1.38 -9.75
C ILE A 176 25.78 0.04 -9.26
N ARG A 177 25.37 0.39 -8.04
CA ARG A 177 25.47 1.75 -7.50
C ARG A 177 26.89 2.32 -7.60
N ASP A 178 27.88 1.57 -7.16
CA ASP A 178 29.25 2.08 -7.09
C ASP A 178 29.79 2.39 -8.50
N TRP A 179 29.40 1.58 -9.50
CA TRP A 179 29.71 1.83 -10.91
C TRP A 179 28.95 3.04 -11.46
N ILE A 180 27.67 3.21 -11.11
CA ILE A 180 26.88 4.40 -11.45
C ILE A 180 27.56 5.67 -10.93
N LEU A 181 28.07 5.63 -9.70
CA LEU A 181 28.77 6.77 -9.09
C LEU A 181 30.13 7.02 -9.76
N GLU A 182 30.91 5.97 -10.04
CA GLU A 182 32.22 6.05 -10.68
C GLU A 182 32.14 6.58 -12.12
N LYS A 183 31.16 6.11 -12.91
CA LYS A 183 31.00 6.44 -14.33
C LYS A 183 30.04 7.59 -14.60
N ASP A 184 29.51 8.22 -13.54
CA ASP A 184 28.51 9.30 -13.60
C ASP A 184 27.29 8.98 -14.48
N VAL A 185 26.77 7.75 -14.35
CA VAL A 185 25.64 7.26 -15.15
C VAL A 185 24.37 8.03 -14.80
N LYS A 186 23.62 8.47 -15.81
CA LYS A 186 22.32 9.12 -15.63
C LYS A 186 21.16 8.15 -15.82
N PHE A 187 20.02 8.40 -15.19
CA PHE A 187 18.81 7.61 -15.38
C PHE A 187 17.93 8.26 -16.44
N LEU A 188 17.75 7.58 -17.57
CA LEU A 188 16.89 8.07 -18.65
C LEU A 188 15.43 7.91 -18.25
N MET A 189 14.74 9.02 -18.05
CA MET A 189 13.35 9.08 -17.59
C MET A 189 12.47 9.72 -18.66
N PRO A 190 11.42 9.04 -19.17
CA PRO A 190 10.44 9.73 -19.98
C PRO A 190 9.74 10.80 -19.14
N THR A 191 9.58 11.97 -19.72
CA THR A 191 8.80 13.08 -19.19
C THR A 191 7.53 13.19 -20.05
N THR A 192 6.36 13.36 -19.44
CA THR A 192 5.13 13.60 -20.22
C THR A 192 4.72 15.07 -20.12
N LYS A 193 4.39 15.70 -21.26
CA LYS A 193 4.00 17.14 -21.32
C LYS A 193 2.72 17.46 -20.53
N ASN A 194 1.90 16.46 -20.20
CA ASN A 194 0.54 16.62 -19.65
C ASN A 194 0.30 15.70 -18.44
N GLU A 195 1.16 15.74 -17.44
CA GLU A 195 0.93 14.97 -16.21
C GLU A 195 -0.32 15.45 -15.47
N PRO A 196 -1.33 14.58 -15.23
CA PRO A 196 -2.38 14.87 -14.25
C PRO A 196 -1.76 15.20 -12.89
N ARG A 197 -2.38 16.08 -12.09
CA ARG A 197 -1.90 16.50 -10.75
C ARG A 197 -1.40 15.35 -9.85
N ARG A 198 -1.97 14.14 -9.99
CA ARG A 198 -1.56 12.93 -9.24
C ARG A 198 -0.13 12.41 -9.55
N TYR A 199 0.52 12.89 -10.61
CA TYR A 199 1.86 12.47 -11.02
C TYR A 199 2.95 13.49 -10.68
N ARG A 200 2.59 14.69 -10.16
CA ARG A 200 3.58 15.70 -9.73
C ARG A 200 4.38 15.31 -8.48
N ASN A 201 3.93 14.31 -7.72
CA ASN A 201 4.58 13.83 -6.50
C ASN A 201 5.54 12.65 -6.78
N ARG A 202 6.46 12.78 -7.74
CA ARG A 202 7.60 11.84 -7.89
C ARG A 202 8.78 12.17 -6.96
N GLY A 203 8.53 12.93 -5.89
CA GLY A 203 9.57 13.29 -4.90
C GLY A 203 10.34 12.07 -4.41
N TRP A 204 9.62 10.97 -4.16
CA TRP A 204 10.21 9.70 -3.74
C TRP A 204 11.18 9.07 -4.75
N ILE A 205 11.09 9.34 -6.06
CA ILE A 205 12.13 8.91 -7.04
C ILE A 205 13.43 9.65 -6.75
N HIS A 206 13.35 10.97 -6.64
CA HIS A 206 14.52 11.81 -6.36
C HIS A 206 15.10 11.50 -4.97
N ASP A 207 14.25 11.40 -3.97
CA ASP A 207 14.63 11.21 -2.58
C ASP A 207 15.26 9.83 -2.36
N SER A 208 14.67 8.77 -2.93
CA SER A 208 15.24 7.40 -2.82
C SER A 208 16.62 7.30 -3.47
N LEU A 209 16.82 7.94 -4.63
CA LEU A 209 18.16 8.05 -5.23
C LEU A 209 19.10 8.89 -4.36
N ALA A 210 18.64 10.02 -3.82
CA ALA A 210 19.44 10.90 -2.98
C ALA A 210 19.92 10.19 -1.70
N VAL A 211 19.05 9.44 -1.03
CA VAL A 211 19.41 8.62 0.15
C VAL A 211 20.52 7.63 -0.20
N LEU A 212 20.48 7.02 -1.38
CA LEU A 212 21.53 6.11 -1.87
C LEU A 212 22.77 6.83 -2.43
N GLY A 213 22.83 8.16 -2.43
CA GLY A 213 23.94 8.95 -2.97
C GLY A 213 23.91 9.14 -4.49
N MET A 214 22.86 8.65 -5.15
CA MET A 214 22.63 8.74 -6.60
C MET A 214 21.76 9.94 -7.00
N GLY A 215 21.49 10.88 -6.08
CA GLY A 215 20.71 12.08 -6.35
C GLY A 215 21.28 12.94 -7.49
N GLY A 216 20.41 13.72 -8.15
CA GLY A 216 20.79 14.62 -9.24
C GLY A 216 21.14 13.95 -10.57
N ARG A 217 20.90 12.64 -10.72
CA ARG A 217 21.25 11.86 -11.92
C ARG A 217 20.08 11.56 -12.85
N LEU A 218 18.88 12.09 -12.60
CA LEU A 218 17.76 11.92 -13.53
C LEU A 218 17.97 12.77 -14.78
N ARG A 219 17.86 12.14 -15.95
CA ARG A 219 17.84 12.80 -17.26
C ARG A 219 16.46 12.62 -17.88
N GLY A 220 15.65 13.67 -17.83
CA GLY A 220 14.33 13.70 -18.47
C GLY A 220 14.43 13.88 -19.98
N THR A 221 13.57 13.21 -20.74
CA THR A 221 13.35 13.51 -22.17
C THR A 221 11.84 13.56 -22.49
N LEU A 222 11.43 14.49 -23.34
CA LEU A 222 10.06 14.59 -23.86
C LEU A 222 9.91 13.83 -25.19
N GLU A 223 11.02 13.35 -25.75
CA GLU A 223 11.04 12.75 -27.07
C GLU A 223 10.43 11.34 -27.04
N PRO A 224 9.61 11.00 -28.05
CA PRO A 224 9.02 9.68 -28.16
C PRO A 224 10.06 8.59 -28.45
N ILE A 225 11.19 8.98 -29.02
CA ILE A 225 12.35 8.14 -29.34
C ILE A 225 13.63 8.97 -29.13
N VAL A 226 14.66 8.34 -28.58
CA VAL A 226 16.00 8.93 -28.44
C VAL A 226 17.05 7.96 -28.96
N PHE A 227 18.19 8.48 -29.39
CA PHE A 227 19.35 7.68 -29.79
C PHE A 227 20.42 7.74 -28.69
N CYS A 228 20.67 6.62 -28.03
CA CYS A 228 21.64 6.52 -26.95
C CYS A 228 22.96 5.97 -27.47
N ARG A 229 24.06 6.71 -27.25
CA ARG A 229 25.42 6.20 -27.52
C ARG A 229 25.79 5.04 -26.63
N ASP A 230 25.37 5.09 -25.37
CA ASP A 230 25.74 4.14 -24.35
C ASP A 230 24.59 3.91 -23.36
N LEU A 231 23.96 2.74 -23.47
CA LEU A 231 22.77 2.38 -22.70
C LEU A 231 23.06 1.20 -21.78
N ILE A 232 22.67 1.32 -20.52
CA ILE A 232 22.62 0.22 -19.55
C ILE A 232 21.18 -0.26 -19.44
N TYR A 233 20.99 -1.54 -19.75
CA TYR A 233 19.74 -2.27 -19.62
C TYR A 233 19.84 -3.30 -18.49
N SER A 234 18.81 -3.40 -17.66
CA SER A 234 18.72 -4.37 -16.57
C SER A 234 17.68 -5.45 -16.86
N SER A 235 17.92 -6.66 -16.37
CA SER A 235 16.99 -7.79 -16.41
C SER A 235 15.60 -7.49 -15.81
N ARG A 236 15.51 -6.48 -14.94
CA ARG A 236 14.27 -6.08 -14.27
C ARG A 236 13.53 -4.93 -14.95
N MET A 237 13.99 -4.48 -16.12
CA MET A 237 13.25 -3.50 -16.93
C MET A 237 11.95 -4.07 -17.52
N PHE A 238 11.74 -5.37 -17.36
CA PHE A 238 10.47 -6.05 -17.57
C PHE A 238 9.70 -6.25 -16.25
N THR A 239 8.39 -6.04 -16.28
CA THR A 239 7.46 -6.10 -15.13
C THR A 239 7.33 -7.46 -14.44
N LEU A 240 7.89 -8.55 -14.98
CA LEU A 240 7.91 -9.83 -14.25
C LEU A 240 8.84 -9.83 -13.05
N GLY A 241 9.91 -9.02 -13.07
CA GLY A 241 10.86 -8.92 -11.96
C GLY A 241 10.16 -8.57 -10.65
N THR A 242 9.14 -7.70 -10.70
CA THR A 242 8.38 -7.21 -9.55
C THR A 242 7.80 -8.34 -8.69
N ASN A 243 7.44 -9.48 -9.28
CA ASN A 243 6.89 -10.63 -8.56
C ASN A 243 7.96 -11.55 -7.95
N GLN A 244 9.23 -11.30 -8.19
CA GLN A 244 10.35 -12.17 -7.80
C GLN A 244 11.52 -11.34 -7.26
N PRO A 245 11.35 -10.62 -6.14
CA PRO A 245 12.41 -9.82 -5.56
C PRO A 245 13.60 -10.69 -5.12
N PRO A 246 14.85 -10.40 -5.52
CA PRO A 246 16.01 -11.13 -5.00
C PRO A 246 16.33 -10.72 -3.55
N PRO A 247 17.15 -11.50 -2.80
CA PRO A 247 17.64 -11.13 -1.47
C PRO A 247 18.30 -9.74 -1.39
N LEU A 248 18.84 -9.27 -2.51
CA LEU A 248 19.38 -7.91 -2.65
C LEU A 248 18.34 -6.83 -2.29
N PHE A 249 17.05 -7.08 -2.51
CA PHE A 249 15.98 -6.14 -2.15
C PHE A 249 16.00 -5.82 -0.65
N ASN A 250 16.13 -6.83 0.21
CA ASN A 250 16.23 -6.62 1.66
C ASN A 250 17.51 -5.86 2.05
N THR A 251 18.61 -6.10 1.33
CA THR A 251 19.88 -5.39 1.55
C THR A 251 19.71 -3.90 1.24
N MET A 252 19.10 -3.59 0.08
CA MET A 252 18.80 -2.22 -0.33
C MET A 252 17.90 -1.50 0.66
N THR A 253 16.76 -2.10 1.05
CA THR A 253 15.80 -1.44 1.95
C THR A 253 16.37 -1.28 3.36
N SER A 254 17.17 -2.24 3.84
CA SER A 254 17.89 -2.13 5.12
C SER A 254 18.89 -0.97 5.10
N GLU A 255 19.64 -0.80 4.00
CA GLU A 255 20.59 0.33 3.89
C GLU A 255 19.86 1.67 3.83
N ILE A 256 18.77 1.77 3.06
CA ILE A 256 17.91 2.97 3.02
C ILE A 256 17.42 3.32 4.42
N ALA A 257 16.84 2.36 5.15
CA ALA A 257 16.35 2.56 6.51
C ALA A 257 17.46 3.04 7.46
N GLN A 258 18.64 2.42 7.40
CA GLN A 258 19.79 2.82 8.22
C GLN A 258 20.29 4.24 7.90
N ARG A 259 20.36 4.61 6.63
CA ARG A 259 20.79 5.95 6.21
C ARG A 259 19.79 7.02 6.66
N VAL A 260 18.50 6.76 6.47
CA VAL A 260 17.42 7.68 6.89
C VAL A 260 17.37 7.79 8.42
N ALA A 261 17.58 6.71 9.16
CA ALA A 261 17.60 6.73 10.62
C ALA A 261 18.77 7.53 11.21
N ARG A 262 19.91 7.61 10.50
CA ARG A 262 21.07 8.43 10.92
C ARG A 262 20.86 9.92 10.69
N ASP A 263 19.93 10.30 9.82
CA ASP A 263 19.61 11.67 9.54
C ASP A 263 18.72 12.25 10.64
N ASN A 264 19.33 13.03 11.55
CA ASN A 264 18.63 13.64 12.68
C ASN A 264 17.86 14.92 12.31
N SER A 265 17.92 15.37 11.06
CA SER A 265 17.24 16.60 10.60
C SER A 265 15.72 16.53 10.72
N VAL A 266 15.16 15.32 10.68
CA VAL A 266 13.73 15.06 10.84
C VAL A 266 13.49 14.27 12.12
N GLN A 267 12.81 14.89 13.08
CA GLN A 267 12.30 14.23 14.29
C GLN A 267 10.81 13.94 14.10
N ILE A 268 10.48 12.68 13.84
CA ILE A 268 9.10 12.24 13.64
C ILE A 268 8.78 11.07 14.55
N ARG A 269 7.53 11.01 15.03
CA ARG A 269 7.05 9.88 15.83
C ARG A 269 7.07 8.61 14.98
N GLN A 270 7.56 7.51 15.55
CA GLN A 270 7.60 6.21 14.90
C GLN A 270 6.55 5.31 15.56
N PRO A 271 5.35 5.18 14.96
CA PRO A 271 4.28 4.36 15.53
C PRO A 271 4.61 2.86 15.45
N GLU A 272 4.22 2.10 16.48
CA GLU A 272 4.35 0.65 16.49
C GLU A 272 3.21 -0.07 15.74
N TYR A 273 2.06 0.59 15.60
CA TYR A 273 0.87 0.04 14.94
C TYR A 273 0.40 1.04 13.89
N ILE A 274 0.36 0.62 12.62
CA ILE A 274 0.12 1.51 11.48
C ILE A 274 -1.06 1.01 10.66
N PHE A 275 -2.00 1.90 10.37
CA PHE A 275 -3.01 1.70 9.35
C PHE A 275 -2.72 2.64 8.16
N LEU A 276 -2.44 2.10 6.99
CA LEU A 276 -2.26 2.90 5.77
C LEU A 276 -3.60 3.12 5.09
N MET A 277 -4.04 4.36 5.16
CA MET A 277 -5.22 4.87 4.49
C MET A 277 -4.89 5.32 3.06
N ARG A 278 -5.90 5.29 2.20
CA ARG A 278 -5.83 5.76 0.82
C ARG A 278 -6.55 7.09 0.61
N LYS A 279 -7.61 7.39 1.39
CA LYS A 279 -8.43 8.62 1.29
C LYS A 279 -8.77 9.04 -0.16
N GLY A 280 -9.12 8.05 -1.00
CA GLY A 280 -9.45 8.29 -2.40
C GLY A 280 -8.26 8.40 -3.38
N GLY A 281 -7.02 8.23 -2.91
CA GLY A 281 -5.80 8.16 -3.71
C GLY A 281 -5.60 6.79 -4.39
N GLY A 282 -5.20 6.81 -5.67
CA GLY A 282 -4.85 5.63 -6.47
C GLY A 282 -5.97 5.02 -7.32
N ALA A 283 -5.63 4.00 -8.12
CA ALA A 283 -6.51 3.41 -9.13
C ALA A 283 -7.74 2.70 -8.52
N GLY A 284 -8.86 3.42 -8.46
CA GLY A 284 -10.24 2.97 -8.67
C GLY A 284 -10.92 2.01 -7.66
N ARG A 285 -10.17 1.26 -6.83
CA ARG A 285 -10.71 0.37 -5.80
C ARG A 285 -10.77 1.07 -4.44
N TYR A 286 -11.96 1.41 -3.98
CA TYR A 286 -12.18 2.20 -2.75
C TYR A 286 -12.73 1.33 -1.61
N MET A 287 -12.17 1.50 -0.42
CA MET A 287 -12.77 1.02 0.82
C MET A 287 -13.78 2.07 1.30
N LEU A 288 -15.08 1.75 1.25
CA LEU A 288 -16.15 2.73 1.52
C LEU A 288 -16.19 3.14 3.00
N ASN A 289 -15.88 2.20 3.89
CA ASN A 289 -15.87 2.41 5.34
C ASN A 289 -14.45 2.61 5.92
N GLU A 290 -13.53 3.19 5.14
CA GLU A 290 -12.12 3.40 5.54
C GLU A 290 -11.96 4.28 6.79
N GLU A 291 -12.73 5.38 6.89
CA GLU A 291 -12.71 6.26 8.07
C GLU A 291 -13.21 5.54 9.31
N ALA A 292 -14.28 4.74 9.18
CA ALA A 292 -14.78 3.94 10.29
C ALA A 292 -13.81 2.86 10.75
N LEU A 293 -13.16 2.19 9.80
CA LEU A 293 -12.08 1.27 10.15
C LEU A 293 -10.95 2.01 10.88
N ALA A 294 -10.55 3.19 10.41
CA ALA A 294 -9.54 4.01 11.06
C ALA A 294 -9.93 4.35 12.50
N ALA A 295 -11.17 4.79 12.75
CA ALA A 295 -11.67 5.09 14.10
C ALA A 295 -11.63 3.87 15.04
N GLY A 296 -12.01 2.69 14.52
CA GLY A 296 -11.89 1.43 15.25
C GLY A 296 -10.44 1.08 15.59
N LEU A 297 -9.53 1.17 14.61
CA LEU A 297 -8.10 0.86 14.79
C LEU A 297 -7.39 1.87 15.70
N GLN A 298 -7.77 3.15 15.69
CA GLN A 298 -7.23 4.15 16.62
C GLN A 298 -7.50 3.79 18.08
N SER A 299 -8.63 3.14 18.38
CA SER A 299 -8.92 2.65 19.74
C SER A 299 -7.96 1.53 20.20
N TYR A 300 -7.32 0.86 19.26
CA TYR A 300 -6.25 -0.11 19.49
C TYR A 300 -4.86 0.52 19.53
N GLY A 301 -4.76 1.84 19.36
CA GLY A 301 -3.48 2.55 19.32
C GLY A 301 -2.79 2.55 17.96
N PHE A 302 -3.52 2.24 16.87
CA PHE A 302 -2.99 2.42 15.53
C PHE A 302 -2.91 3.90 15.16
N GLU A 303 -1.80 4.27 14.54
CA GLU A 303 -1.63 5.54 13.84
C GLU A 303 -2.12 5.37 12.39
N CYS A 304 -3.09 6.19 11.99
CA CYS A 304 -3.67 6.14 10.65
C CYS A 304 -2.96 7.13 9.73
N LEU A 305 -2.16 6.61 8.79
CA LEU A 305 -1.29 7.40 7.92
C LEU A 305 -1.84 7.43 6.50
N VAL A 306 -1.78 8.60 5.86
CA VAL A 306 -2.06 8.78 4.43
C VAL A 306 -0.72 9.08 3.74
N PRO A 307 -0.10 8.11 3.02
CA PRO A 307 1.25 8.25 2.46
C PRO A 307 1.45 9.51 1.61
N ASP A 308 0.44 9.88 0.80
CA ASP A 308 0.46 11.06 -0.09
C ASP A 308 0.76 12.40 0.62
N ASN A 309 0.65 12.45 1.96
CA ASN A 309 0.94 13.63 2.78
C ASN A 309 2.40 13.74 3.24
N PHE A 310 3.25 12.76 2.97
CA PHE A 310 4.57 12.64 3.57
C PHE A 310 5.69 12.56 2.53
N GLY A 311 6.89 13.02 2.91
CA GLY A 311 8.09 12.82 2.13
C GLY A 311 8.61 11.38 2.26
N PHE A 312 9.47 10.95 1.33
CA PHE A 312 10.01 9.59 1.33
C PHE A 312 10.76 9.23 2.62
N ALA A 313 11.57 10.15 3.15
CA ALA A 313 12.31 9.93 4.39
C ALA A 313 11.37 9.81 5.61
N ASP A 314 10.28 10.57 5.62
CA ASP A 314 9.25 10.49 6.67
C ASP A 314 8.56 9.13 6.63
N GLU A 315 8.16 8.69 5.44
CA GLU A 315 7.62 7.34 5.22
C GLU A 315 8.56 6.29 5.80
N VAL A 316 9.83 6.24 5.36
CA VAL A 316 10.82 5.28 5.86
C VAL A 316 10.93 5.32 7.39
N LYS A 317 10.88 6.51 8.02
CA LYS A 317 10.93 6.65 9.48
C LYS A 317 9.68 6.11 10.17
N PHE A 318 8.48 6.33 9.64
CA PHE A 318 7.24 5.83 10.27
C PHE A 318 7.27 4.32 10.46
N PHE A 319 7.76 3.57 9.47
CA PHE A 319 7.80 2.11 9.54
C PHE A 319 8.93 1.58 10.43
N GLY A 320 9.92 2.40 10.81
CA GLY A 320 11.13 1.95 11.50
C GLY A 320 10.91 1.26 12.85
N GLN A 321 9.74 1.40 13.48
CA GLN A 321 9.34 0.69 14.71
C GLN A 321 8.03 -0.09 14.56
N ALA A 322 7.51 -0.24 13.34
CA ALA A 322 6.24 -0.91 13.11
C ALA A 322 6.31 -2.39 13.53
N LYS A 323 5.35 -2.80 14.36
CA LYS A 323 5.08 -4.19 14.75
C LYS A 323 3.93 -4.76 13.95
N ILE A 324 2.90 -3.96 13.63
CA ILE A 324 1.79 -4.34 12.77
C ILE A 324 1.50 -3.23 11.76
N LEU A 325 1.40 -3.63 10.50
CA LEU A 325 0.96 -2.81 9.38
C LEU A 325 -0.36 -3.37 8.84
N ILE A 326 -1.41 -2.56 8.83
CA ILE A 326 -2.68 -2.86 8.15
C ILE A 326 -2.79 -1.96 6.93
N CYS A 327 -3.16 -2.53 5.79
CA CYS A 327 -3.33 -1.76 4.55
C CYS A 327 -4.18 -2.52 3.53
N GLN A 328 -4.89 -1.79 2.68
CA GLN A 328 -5.52 -2.37 1.48
C GLN A 328 -4.45 -2.81 0.46
N THR A 329 -4.71 -3.87 -0.29
CA THR A 329 -3.86 -4.31 -1.44
C THR A 329 -3.41 -3.12 -2.30
N GLY A 330 -2.10 -2.93 -2.43
CA GLY A 330 -1.52 -1.86 -3.23
C GLY A 330 -0.03 -1.67 -3.01
N ALA A 331 0.59 -0.81 -3.83
CA ALA A 331 2.04 -0.58 -3.82
C ALA A 331 2.58 -0.05 -2.48
N ALA A 332 1.74 0.61 -1.67
CA ALA A 332 2.11 1.10 -0.33
C ALA A 332 2.54 -0.03 0.62
N ILE A 333 2.14 -1.28 0.37
CA ILE A 333 2.63 -2.47 1.11
C ILE A 333 4.16 -2.54 1.10
N LEU A 334 4.83 -2.07 0.04
CA LEU A 334 6.29 -2.12 -0.04
C LEU A 334 6.99 -1.34 1.06
N ASN A 335 6.33 -0.35 1.67
CA ASN A 335 6.92 0.37 2.80
C ASN A 335 7.15 -0.52 4.02
N ALA A 336 6.46 -1.66 4.12
CA ALA A 336 6.74 -2.68 5.13
C ALA A 336 8.18 -3.21 5.07
N ALA A 337 8.86 -3.10 3.92
CA ALA A 337 10.25 -3.49 3.78
C ALA A 337 11.21 -2.67 4.67
N TYR A 338 10.79 -1.47 5.10
CA TYR A 338 11.53 -0.62 6.03
C TYR A 338 11.24 -0.93 7.50
N ALA A 339 10.24 -1.76 7.79
CA ALA A 339 9.91 -2.16 9.15
C ALA A 339 10.96 -3.14 9.72
N PRO A 340 11.03 -3.29 11.06
CA PRO A 340 11.84 -4.34 11.70
C PRO A 340 11.49 -5.76 11.22
N GLU A 341 12.42 -6.70 11.39
CA GLU A 341 12.13 -8.12 11.20
C GLU A 341 10.99 -8.57 12.12
N GLY A 342 10.10 -9.43 11.62
CA GLY A 342 8.96 -9.95 12.39
C GLY A 342 7.72 -9.07 12.42
N CYS A 343 7.79 -7.82 11.90
CA CYS A 343 6.59 -6.98 11.71
C CYS A 343 5.53 -7.74 10.91
N ILE A 344 4.28 -7.67 11.38
CA ILE A 344 3.13 -8.34 10.79
C ILE A 344 2.50 -7.42 9.75
N ILE A 345 2.40 -7.88 8.51
CA ILE A 345 1.64 -7.23 7.44
C ILE A 345 0.28 -7.92 7.35
N CYS A 346 -0.77 -7.15 7.60
CA CYS A 346 -2.16 -7.53 7.41
C CYS A 346 -2.70 -6.83 6.16
N GLU A 347 -2.67 -7.53 5.03
CA GLU A 347 -3.26 -7.06 3.78
C GLU A 347 -4.78 -7.25 3.81
N ILE A 348 -5.54 -6.18 3.57
CA ILE A 348 -6.97 -6.23 3.29
C ILE A 348 -7.13 -6.36 1.78
N GLY A 349 -7.46 -7.56 1.33
CA GLY A 349 -7.58 -7.86 -0.09
C GLY A 349 -8.99 -8.23 -0.50
N THR A 350 -9.34 -7.93 -1.75
CA THR A 350 -10.66 -8.18 -2.31
C THR A 350 -10.63 -9.25 -3.39
N GLY A 351 -11.50 -10.25 -3.26
CA GLY A 351 -11.57 -11.40 -4.16
C GLY A 351 -10.37 -12.35 -4.03
N ASN A 352 -10.43 -13.47 -4.75
CA ASN A 352 -9.51 -14.61 -4.55
C ASN A 352 -8.10 -14.46 -5.15
N VAL A 353 -7.57 -13.24 -5.28
CA VAL A 353 -6.25 -13.00 -5.90
C VAL A 353 -5.22 -12.64 -4.86
N LEU A 354 -4.23 -13.51 -4.71
CA LEU A 354 -3.01 -13.26 -3.96
C LEU A 354 -1.95 -12.71 -4.93
N PHE A 355 -1.47 -11.50 -4.70
CA PHE A 355 -0.39 -10.93 -5.50
C PHE A 355 0.96 -11.41 -4.95
N SER A 356 1.66 -12.24 -5.73
CA SER A 356 2.92 -12.86 -5.33
C SER A 356 3.98 -11.85 -4.89
N ALA A 357 4.06 -10.67 -5.53
CA ALA A 357 4.98 -9.61 -5.13
C ALA A 357 4.91 -9.25 -3.64
N PHE A 358 3.70 -9.06 -3.08
CA PHE A 358 3.54 -8.64 -1.68
C PHE A 358 3.96 -9.72 -0.70
N VAL A 359 3.62 -10.97 -1.02
CA VAL A 359 4.02 -12.13 -0.21
C VAL A 359 5.52 -12.41 -0.35
N HIS A 360 6.12 -12.21 -1.52
CA HIS A 360 7.55 -12.45 -1.68
C HIS A 360 8.38 -11.34 -1.02
N VAL A 361 7.92 -10.08 -1.06
CA VAL A 361 8.55 -8.95 -0.39
C VAL A 361 8.62 -9.16 1.11
N ALA A 362 7.51 -9.52 1.74
CA ALA A 362 7.50 -9.80 3.16
C ALA A 362 8.40 -11.00 3.50
N GLY A 363 8.42 -12.02 2.64
CA GLY A 363 9.29 -13.19 2.82
C GLY A 363 10.77 -12.85 2.77
N VAL A 364 11.21 -12.09 1.77
CA VAL A 364 12.63 -11.72 1.59
C VAL A 364 13.10 -10.70 2.62
N THR A 365 12.19 -9.88 3.17
CA THR A 365 12.49 -8.88 4.21
C THR A 365 12.23 -9.36 5.64
N GLY A 366 11.90 -10.64 5.81
CA GLY A 366 11.72 -11.28 7.12
C GLY A 366 10.49 -10.78 7.90
N LYS A 367 9.48 -10.24 7.21
CA LYS A 367 8.20 -9.84 7.82
C LYS A 367 7.31 -11.07 8.00
N ARG A 368 6.22 -10.93 8.73
CA ARG A 368 5.17 -11.94 8.79
C ARG A 368 3.98 -11.44 7.97
N TYR A 369 3.32 -12.30 7.23
CA TYR A 369 2.26 -11.89 6.32
C TYR A 369 0.96 -12.64 6.61
N VAL A 370 -0.15 -11.90 6.56
CA VAL A 370 -1.52 -12.40 6.58
C VAL A 370 -2.39 -11.57 5.65
N MET A 371 -3.32 -12.23 4.97
CA MET A 371 -4.31 -11.55 4.13
C MET A 371 -5.69 -11.77 4.73
N HIS A 372 -6.38 -10.67 5.07
CA HIS A 372 -7.79 -10.69 5.39
C HIS A 372 -8.61 -10.50 4.11
N HIS A 373 -9.35 -11.53 3.74
CA HIS A 373 -10.13 -11.54 2.51
C HIS A 373 -11.51 -10.91 2.71
N VAL A 374 -11.81 -9.90 1.91
CA VAL A 374 -13.15 -9.30 1.80
C VAL A 374 -13.86 -9.91 0.57
N PRO A 375 -14.94 -10.69 0.77
CA PRO A 375 -15.57 -11.46 -0.31
C PRO A 375 -16.41 -10.62 -1.27
N GLU A 376 -17.02 -9.53 -0.78
CA GLU A 376 -17.98 -8.76 -1.56
C GLU A 376 -17.35 -7.50 -2.17
N LEU A 377 -17.51 -7.37 -3.49
CA LEU A 377 -17.16 -6.17 -4.25
C LEU A 377 -18.44 -5.40 -4.57
N ILE A 378 -18.50 -4.15 -4.13
CA ILE A 378 -19.58 -3.21 -4.44
C ILE A 378 -19.23 -2.50 -5.74
N ARG A 379 -20.06 -2.68 -6.77
CA ARG A 379 -19.84 -2.01 -8.05
C ARG A 379 -20.32 -0.57 -8.09
N LYS A 380 -19.68 0.22 -8.98
CA LYS A 380 -20.26 1.48 -9.44
C LYS A 380 -21.48 1.30 -10.36
N ASP A 381 -21.53 0.23 -11.16
CA ASP A 381 -22.65 -0.14 -12.02
C ASP A 381 -23.02 -1.63 -11.79
N PRO A 382 -24.17 -1.94 -11.17
CA PRO A 382 -24.57 -3.31 -10.86
C PRO A 382 -24.84 -4.20 -12.09
N THR A 383 -24.98 -3.64 -13.29
CA THR A 383 -25.51 -4.33 -14.49
C THR A 383 -24.46 -5.08 -15.33
N ARG A 384 -23.16 -4.96 -15.03
CA ARG A 384 -22.06 -5.63 -15.76
C ARG A 384 -21.53 -6.85 -15.01
N GLU A 385 -20.86 -7.82 -15.64
CA GLU A 385 -20.24 -9.00 -14.98
C GLU A 385 -18.79 -8.78 -14.51
N VAL A 386 -18.32 -9.53 -13.48
CA VAL A 386 -17.07 -9.19 -12.74
C VAL A 386 -15.93 -9.91 -13.44
N GLU A 387 -15.36 -9.23 -14.43
CA GLU A 387 -14.16 -9.73 -15.09
C GLU A 387 -12.89 -9.29 -14.34
N ALA A 388 -11.82 -10.09 -14.45
CA ALA A 388 -10.52 -9.77 -13.86
C ALA A 388 -9.99 -8.38 -14.27
N ALA A 389 -10.34 -7.94 -15.49
CA ALA A 389 -9.93 -6.67 -16.08
C ALA A 389 -10.60 -5.42 -15.48
N ASN A 390 -11.70 -5.56 -14.73
CA ASN A 390 -12.49 -4.42 -14.19
C ASN A 390 -12.55 -4.40 -12.65
N ARG A 391 -11.72 -5.19 -11.96
CA ARG A 391 -11.68 -5.26 -10.47
C ARG A 391 -11.13 -3.98 -9.81
N ASP A 392 -10.49 -3.14 -10.59
CA ASP A 392 -10.07 -1.79 -10.21
C ASP A 392 -11.22 -0.79 -10.26
N GLN A 393 -12.43 -1.16 -10.69
CA GLN A 393 -13.62 -0.29 -10.71
C GLN A 393 -14.64 -0.63 -9.61
N CYS A 394 -14.29 -1.55 -8.72
CA CYS A 394 -15.14 -2.00 -7.64
C CYS A 394 -14.71 -1.38 -6.30
N SER A 395 -15.66 -0.99 -5.47
CA SER A 395 -15.45 -0.61 -4.08
C SER A 395 -15.75 -1.80 -3.16
N PHE A 396 -15.53 -1.69 -1.86
CA PHE A 396 -15.86 -2.73 -0.90
C PHE A 396 -15.98 -2.13 0.51
N GLU A 397 -16.59 -2.89 1.41
CA GLU A 397 -16.65 -2.57 2.84
C GLU A 397 -15.96 -3.68 3.63
N VAL A 398 -15.16 -3.29 4.62
CA VAL A 398 -14.54 -4.24 5.55
C VAL A 398 -15.58 -4.63 6.61
N PRO A 399 -15.85 -5.92 6.84
CA PRO A 399 -16.81 -6.36 7.87
C PRO A 399 -16.23 -6.15 9.27
N LEU A 400 -16.41 -4.95 9.83
CA LEU A 400 -15.78 -4.46 11.06
C LEU A 400 -15.98 -5.39 12.26
N GLU A 401 -17.18 -5.96 12.38
CA GLU A 401 -17.57 -6.92 13.43
C GLU A 401 -16.70 -8.18 13.48
N SER A 402 -16.15 -8.59 12.34
CA SER A 402 -15.23 -9.73 12.23
C SER A 402 -13.77 -9.30 12.13
N PHE A 403 -13.51 -8.14 11.51
CA PHE A 403 -12.16 -7.65 11.27
C PHE A 403 -11.50 -7.10 12.54
N LEU A 404 -12.21 -6.34 13.37
CA LEU A 404 -11.63 -5.76 14.58
C LEU A 404 -11.26 -6.82 15.63
N PRO A 405 -12.05 -7.88 15.89
CA PRO A 405 -11.60 -9.01 16.70
C PRO A 405 -10.41 -9.76 16.09
N PHE A 406 -10.38 -9.89 14.77
CA PHE A 406 -9.23 -10.49 14.08
C PHE A 406 -7.94 -9.68 14.31
N VAL A 407 -8.00 -8.35 14.21
CA VAL A 407 -6.86 -7.47 14.50
C VAL A 407 -6.44 -7.56 15.96
N ALA A 408 -7.38 -7.65 16.90
CA ALA A 408 -7.06 -7.87 18.32
C ALA A 408 -6.22 -9.14 18.53
N ARG A 409 -6.56 -10.25 17.85
CA ARG A 409 -5.73 -11.49 17.89
C ARG A 409 -4.35 -11.31 17.28
N LEU A 410 -4.18 -10.43 16.29
CA LEU A 410 -2.84 -10.10 15.77
C LEU A 410 -2.04 -9.29 16.78
N MET A 411 -2.68 -8.37 17.51
CA MET A 411 -2.03 -7.59 18.57
C MET A 411 -1.55 -8.44 19.73
N GLU A 412 -2.25 -9.52 20.06
CA GLU A 412 -1.81 -10.49 21.08
C GLU A 412 -0.44 -11.10 20.73
N LEU A 413 -0.13 -11.29 19.43
CA LEU A 413 1.20 -11.74 18.98
C LEU A 413 2.32 -10.74 19.29
N THR A 414 1.96 -9.48 19.56
CA THR A 414 2.88 -8.42 19.98
C THR A 414 2.87 -8.19 21.50
N GLY A 415 2.10 -8.97 22.26
CA GLY A 415 1.98 -8.86 23.71
C GLY A 415 0.96 -7.82 24.19
N VAL A 416 0.08 -7.33 23.32
CA VAL A 416 -0.93 -6.32 23.65
C VAL A 416 -2.34 -6.91 23.52
N THR A 417 -3.15 -6.73 24.58
CA THR A 417 -4.56 -7.11 24.59
C THR A 417 -5.42 -5.85 24.50
N VAL A 418 -6.42 -5.88 23.61
CA VAL A 418 -7.36 -4.77 23.36
C VAL A 418 -8.80 -5.28 23.40
N ASN A 419 -9.78 -4.40 23.59
CA ASN A 419 -11.20 -4.78 23.61
C ASN A 419 -11.88 -4.53 22.25
N PRO A 420 -12.27 -5.59 21.51
CA PRO A 420 -12.94 -5.44 20.22
C PRO A 420 -14.30 -4.78 20.26
N GLU A 421 -15.03 -4.90 21.37
CA GLU A 421 -16.34 -4.25 21.51
C GLU A 421 -16.18 -2.72 21.52
N THR A 422 -15.19 -2.20 22.23
CA THR A 422 -14.87 -0.76 22.26
C THR A 422 -14.46 -0.25 20.88
N ALA A 423 -13.68 -1.03 20.14
CA ALA A 423 -13.27 -0.66 18.78
C ALA A 423 -14.45 -0.64 17.81
N LEU A 424 -15.31 -1.65 17.87
CA LEU A 424 -16.50 -1.73 17.03
C LEU A 424 -17.43 -0.56 17.29
N ILE A 425 -17.63 -0.22 18.58
CA ILE A 425 -18.39 0.95 19.00
C ILE A 425 -17.86 2.24 18.35
N ARG A 426 -16.54 2.48 18.41
CA ARG A 426 -15.94 3.68 17.81
C ARG A 426 -16.06 3.70 16.28
N ALA A 427 -15.86 2.56 15.65
CA ALA A 427 -15.99 2.45 14.20
C ALA A 427 -17.43 2.72 13.73
N VAL A 428 -18.43 2.18 14.45
CA VAL A 428 -19.85 2.42 14.16
C VAL A 428 -20.21 3.90 14.36
N ALA A 429 -19.68 4.55 15.39
CA ALA A 429 -19.88 5.98 15.62
C ALA A 429 -19.39 6.84 14.43
N GLU A 430 -18.28 6.44 13.78
CA GLU A 430 -17.72 7.15 12.62
C GLU A 430 -18.50 6.90 11.32
N THR A 431 -19.04 5.69 11.10
CA THR A 431 -19.84 5.38 9.88
C THR A 431 -21.15 6.15 9.74
N ARG A 432 -21.65 6.79 10.80
CA ARG A 432 -22.98 7.39 10.79
C ARG A 432 -22.88 8.88 11.11
N PRO A 433 -23.23 9.78 10.17
CA PRO A 433 -23.54 11.16 10.52
C PRO A 433 -24.91 11.14 11.23
N GLU A 434 -24.95 10.60 12.45
CA GLU A 434 -26.00 10.69 13.48
C GLU A 434 -27.42 10.09 13.22
N ILE A 435 -27.90 9.81 11.99
CA ILE A 435 -29.36 9.98 11.71
C ILE A 435 -30.17 8.80 11.08
N GLU A 436 -29.59 7.75 10.47
CA GLU A 436 -30.41 6.88 9.58
C GLU A 436 -31.37 5.86 10.23
N GLN A 437 -31.24 5.52 11.53
CA GLN A 437 -32.12 4.53 12.18
C GLN A 437 -32.65 4.95 13.56
N GLY A 438 -32.51 6.22 13.94
CA GLY A 438 -33.07 6.72 15.20
C GLY A 438 -32.37 6.23 16.47
N VAL A 439 -31.15 5.71 16.35
CA VAL A 439 -30.28 5.35 17.46
C VAL A 439 -29.09 6.31 17.48
N CYS A 440 -29.07 7.22 18.45
CA CYS A 440 -27.91 8.07 18.75
C CYS A 440 -27.03 7.33 19.75
N TYR A 441 -25.74 7.15 19.44
CA TYR A 441 -24.74 6.59 20.35
C TYR A 441 -23.64 7.64 20.58
N GLN A 442 -23.41 8.03 21.84
CA GLN A 442 -22.40 9.03 22.20
C GLN A 442 -21.58 8.51 23.39
N VAL A 443 -20.26 8.45 23.23
CA VAL A 443 -19.34 8.23 24.36
C VAL A 443 -19.28 9.53 25.15
N LEU A 444 -19.40 9.44 26.48
CA LEU A 444 -19.36 10.60 27.37
C LEU A 444 -17.92 10.84 27.81
N ASP A 445 -17.46 12.09 27.64
CA ASP A 445 -16.09 12.48 28.02
C ASP A 445 -16.00 12.83 29.51
N ALA A 446 -15.04 12.22 30.21
CA ALA A 446 -14.64 12.61 31.55
C ALA A 446 -13.75 13.89 31.50
N PRO A 447 -13.72 14.73 32.56
CA PRO A 447 -14.33 14.50 33.86
C PRO A 447 -15.82 14.91 33.95
N PHE A 448 -16.62 14.05 34.56
CA PHE A 448 -18.00 14.31 34.95
C PHE A 448 -18.06 15.15 36.23
N SER A 449 -18.95 16.13 36.27
CA SER A 449 -19.08 17.04 37.42
C SER A 449 -19.85 16.35 38.55
N PRO A 450 -19.34 16.26 39.78
CA PRO A 450 -20.15 15.79 40.90
C PRO A 450 -21.31 16.77 41.12
N ASP A 451 -22.52 16.25 41.27
CA ASP A 451 -23.72 17.09 41.36
C ASP A 451 -23.76 17.90 42.68
N GLN A 452 -23.27 17.31 43.78
CA GLN A 452 -23.15 17.92 45.11
C GLN A 452 -21.97 17.30 45.89
N VAL A 453 -21.62 17.85 47.06
CA VAL A 453 -20.61 17.27 47.95
C VAL A 453 -21.15 15.97 48.57
N GLU A 454 -20.32 14.92 48.65
CA GLU A 454 -20.68 13.60 49.22
C GLU A 454 -21.86 12.89 48.52
N THR A 455 -21.92 12.99 47.19
CA THR A 455 -22.95 12.32 46.38
C THR A 455 -22.41 11.18 45.51
N LEU A 456 -23.29 10.23 45.17
CA LEU A 456 -23.03 9.20 44.16
C LEU A 456 -23.34 9.67 42.72
N ALA A 457 -23.91 10.88 42.57
CA ALA A 457 -24.39 11.42 41.30
C ALA A 457 -23.37 12.32 40.58
N TYR A 458 -23.17 12.05 39.30
CA TYR A 458 -22.33 12.81 38.39
C TYR A 458 -23.16 13.34 37.23
N ALA A 459 -22.85 14.56 36.81
CA ALA A 459 -23.51 15.28 35.75
C ALA A 459 -22.61 15.37 34.51
N CYS A 460 -23.20 15.13 33.35
CA CYS A 460 -22.63 15.34 32.04
C CYS A 460 -23.53 16.31 31.24
N TYR A 461 -22.93 17.32 30.61
CA TYR A 461 -23.66 18.28 29.79
C TYR A 461 -23.85 17.74 28.37
N ILE A 462 -25.11 17.57 27.94
CA ILE A 462 -25.52 16.96 26.66
C ILE A 462 -26.62 17.80 25.98
N PRO A 463 -26.36 19.08 25.63
CA PRO A 463 -27.38 20.01 25.14
C PRO A 463 -28.05 19.59 23.83
N GLU A 464 -27.36 18.83 22.98
CA GLU A 464 -27.83 18.31 21.71
C GLU A 464 -29.04 17.36 21.86
N LEU A 465 -29.21 16.76 23.05
CA LEU A 465 -30.27 15.82 23.38
C LEU A 465 -31.40 16.42 24.21
N ALA A 466 -31.32 17.70 24.58
CA ALA A 466 -32.27 18.36 25.46
C ALA A 466 -33.74 18.25 25.01
N ARG A 467 -33.97 18.21 23.70
CA ARG A 467 -35.30 18.04 23.11
C ARG A 467 -35.97 16.72 23.44
N TYR A 468 -35.23 15.72 23.93
CA TYR A 468 -35.75 14.41 24.35
C TYR A 468 -35.77 14.23 25.87
N ALA A 469 -35.13 15.12 26.62
CA ALA A 469 -35.00 15.02 28.07
C ALA A 469 -36.34 15.11 28.80
N ASP A 470 -36.39 14.51 29.98
CA ASP A 470 -37.45 14.74 30.94
C ASP A 470 -37.38 16.17 31.47
N GLY A 471 -38.52 16.69 31.93
CA GLY A 471 -38.62 18.04 32.44
C GLY A 471 -39.96 18.28 33.14
N ILE A 472 -40.12 19.49 33.66
CA ILE A 472 -41.33 19.91 34.35
C ILE A 472 -42.50 19.90 33.35
N GLY A 473 -43.49 19.05 33.60
CA GLY A 473 -44.71 18.97 32.78
C GLY A 473 -44.64 18.05 31.55
N THR A 474 -43.51 17.39 31.28
CA THR A 474 -43.35 16.54 30.08
C THR A 474 -43.44 15.03 30.35
N GLY A 475 -43.50 14.59 31.61
CA GLY A 475 -43.47 13.17 31.99
C GLY A 475 -42.17 12.45 31.60
N PRO A 476 -42.00 11.15 31.96
CA PRO A 476 -40.86 10.34 31.53
C PRO A 476 -40.99 10.05 30.04
N ARG A 477 -40.18 10.73 29.24
CA ARG A 477 -40.24 10.64 27.76
C ARG A 477 -38.89 10.38 27.11
N SER A 478 -37.80 10.54 27.87
CA SER A 478 -36.45 10.29 27.36
C SER A 478 -36.23 8.81 27.01
N PRO A 479 -35.96 8.45 25.74
CA PRO A 479 -35.60 7.09 25.38
C PRO A 479 -34.10 6.79 25.61
N LEU A 480 -33.35 7.75 26.16
CA LEU A 480 -31.93 7.61 26.47
C LEU A 480 -31.67 6.41 27.39
N ARG A 481 -30.59 5.71 27.09
CA ARG A 481 -30.10 4.58 27.86
C ARG A 481 -28.61 4.74 28.11
N LEU A 482 -28.20 4.59 29.36
CA LEU A 482 -26.80 4.68 29.77
C LEU A 482 -26.14 3.30 29.71
N LEU A 483 -24.93 3.24 29.15
CA LEU A 483 -24.08 2.06 29.18
C LEU A 483 -22.78 2.34 29.94
N GLU A 484 -22.33 1.32 30.66
CA GLU A 484 -21.01 1.25 31.29
C GLU A 484 -20.26 0.09 30.64
N ASN A 485 -19.08 0.37 30.06
CA ASN A 485 -18.30 -0.59 29.28
C ASN A 485 -19.14 -1.31 28.20
N GLY A 486 -20.01 -0.56 27.52
CA GLY A 486 -20.87 -1.10 26.45
C GLY A 486 -22.08 -1.91 26.94
N ARG A 487 -22.28 -2.07 28.26
CA ARG A 487 -23.44 -2.77 28.82
C ARG A 487 -24.46 -1.78 29.40
N PRO A 488 -25.76 -1.89 29.08
CA PRO A 488 -26.78 -1.04 29.69
C PRO A 488 -26.74 -1.15 31.23
N ILE A 489 -26.77 -0.01 31.92
CA ILE A 489 -26.75 0.04 33.39
C ILE A 489 -27.95 0.77 33.97
N GLY A 490 -28.38 0.25 35.13
CA GLY A 490 -29.35 0.84 36.05
C GLY A 490 -30.70 1.26 35.45
N GLN A 491 -31.43 2.07 36.23
CA GLN A 491 -32.81 2.45 35.92
C GLN A 491 -32.85 3.87 35.31
N PRO A 492 -33.41 4.05 34.09
CA PRO A 492 -33.69 5.38 33.54
C PRO A 492 -34.78 6.10 34.35
N HIS A 493 -34.93 7.40 34.14
CA HIS A 493 -35.96 8.24 34.78
C HIS A 493 -35.93 8.19 36.32
N SER A 494 -34.77 7.89 36.91
CA SER A 494 -34.62 7.81 38.36
C SER A 494 -34.75 9.20 38.98
N SER A 495 -35.33 9.28 40.18
CA SER A 495 -35.37 10.55 40.89
C SER A 495 -33.95 11.03 41.18
N HIS A 496 -33.69 12.33 41.08
CA HIS A 496 -32.35 12.85 41.39
C HIS A 496 -31.96 12.55 42.84
N HIS A 497 -32.92 12.36 43.75
CA HIS A 497 -32.64 11.91 45.11
C HIS A 497 -32.05 10.50 45.14
N ASP A 498 -32.66 9.54 44.44
CA ASP A 498 -32.20 8.14 44.45
C ASP A 498 -30.87 7.96 43.74
N ILE A 499 -30.60 8.74 42.68
CA ILE A 499 -29.29 8.73 42.02
C ILE A 499 -28.20 9.18 43.00
N ARG A 500 -28.48 10.19 43.83
CA ARG A 500 -27.53 10.73 44.80
C ARG A 500 -27.29 9.82 46.00
N THR A 501 -28.33 9.15 46.51
CA THR A 501 -28.30 8.43 47.80
C THR A 501 -28.15 6.93 47.65
N ILE A 502 -28.70 6.33 46.59
CA ILE A 502 -28.67 4.89 46.35
C ILE A 502 -27.66 4.55 45.25
N GLY A 503 -27.63 5.36 44.19
CA GLY A 503 -26.77 5.15 43.03
C GLY A 503 -27.09 3.85 42.28
N GLY A 504 -26.10 2.99 42.03
CA GLY A 504 -26.26 1.66 41.46
C GLY A 504 -26.59 1.67 39.98
N GLY A 505 -25.96 2.56 39.21
CA GLY A 505 -26.21 2.72 37.79
C GLY A 505 -27.45 3.56 37.44
N ARG A 506 -28.18 4.09 38.43
CA ARG A 506 -29.37 4.93 38.20
C ARG A 506 -29.01 6.22 37.47
N TYR A 507 -29.89 6.68 36.60
CA TYR A 507 -29.70 7.91 35.85
C TYR A 507 -31.01 8.64 35.49
N SER A 508 -30.88 9.92 35.18
CA SER A 508 -31.92 10.84 34.76
C SER A 508 -31.39 11.73 33.63
N HIS A 509 -32.09 11.75 32.50
CA HIS A 509 -31.82 12.70 31.43
C HIS A 509 -32.76 13.89 31.60
N TRP A 510 -32.26 14.99 32.14
CA TRP A 510 -33.05 16.12 32.62
C TRP A 510 -32.56 17.44 32.02
N ASN A 511 -33.44 18.15 31.32
CA ASN A 511 -33.09 19.35 30.54
C ASN A 511 -31.86 19.11 29.64
N ASN A 512 -30.73 19.76 29.91
CA ASN A 512 -29.52 19.69 29.08
C ASN A 512 -28.44 18.77 29.67
N HIS A 513 -28.79 17.95 30.67
CA HIS A 513 -27.83 17.15 31.40
C HIS A 513 -28.27 15.70 31.55
N LEU A 514 -27.29 14.80 31.57
CA LEU A 514 -27.43 13.47 32.12
C LEU A 514 -26.88 13.48 33.55
N LEU A 515 -27.71 13.11 34.51
CA LEU A 515 -27.31 12.84 35.88
C LEU A 515 -27.27 11.33 36.09
N PHE A 516 -26.15 10.75 36.53
CA PHE A 516 -25.99 9.30 36.68
C PHE A 516 -25.06 8.89 37.82
N SER A 517 -25.04 7.61 38.14
CA SER A 517 -24.10 6.97 39.08
C SER A 517 -23.44 5.76 38.41
N ALA A 518 -22.22 5.39 38.80
CA ALA A 518 -21.61 4.13 38.35
C ALA A 518 -22.39 2.91 38.88
N SER A 519 -22.28 1.77 38.20
CA SER A 519 -23.03 0.55 38.57
C SER A 519 -22.72 0.04 39.99
N ASP A 520 -21.51 0.26 40.46
CA ASP A 520 -21.00 -0.12 41.78
C ASP A 520 -20.70 1.08 42.69
N ASN A 521 -21.22 2.27 42.35
CA ASN A 521 -21.04 3.51 43.10
C ASN A 521 -19.59 4.03 43.19
N SER A 522 -18.66 3.49 42.39
CA SER A 522 -17.33 4.06 42.23
C SER A 522 -17.36 5.41 41.49
N ASP A 523 -16.31 6.22 41.64
CA ASP A 523 -16.17 7.49 40.91
C ASP A 523 -15.90 7.22 39.41
N PRO A 524 -16.82 7.63 38.49
CA PRO A 524 -16.71 7.38 37.06
C PRO A 524 -15.52 8.10 36.39
N ASN A 525 -14.87 9.05 37.07
CA ASN A 525 -13.69 9.74 36.56
C ASN A 525 -12.40 8.96 36.77
N ILE A 526 -12.37 8.00 37.70
CA ILE A 526 -11.15 7.29 38.11
C ILE A 526 -11.31 5.77 38.14
N ASN A 527 -12.52 5.24 37.93
CA ASN A 527 -12.77 3.79 37.95
C ASN A 527 -12.34 3.05 36.66
N GLY A 528 -11.81 3.77 35.66
CA GLY A 528 -11.29 3.21 34.41
C GLY A 528 -12.35 2.66 33.45
N ARG A 529 -13.64 2.99 33.65
CA ARG A 529 -14.75 2.54 32.79
C ARG A 529 -15.10 3.58 31.74
N THR A 530 -15.64 3.12 30.61
CA THR A 530 -16.19 4.00 29.57
C THR A 530 -17.69 4.13 29.74
N TYR A 531 -18.18 5.37 29.79
CA TYR A 531 -19.60 5.68 29.84
C TYR A 531 -20.08 6.15 28.48
N SER A 532 -21.24 5.68 28.07
CA SER A 532 -21.83 6.03 26.78
C SER A 532 -23.34 6.03 26.87
N ILE A 533 -24.01 6.75 25.97
CA ILE A 533 -25.46 6.79 25.90
C ILE A 533 -25.92 6.23 24.56
N TYR A 534 -27.05 5.53 24.56
CA TYR A 534 -27.77 5.09 23.36
C TYR A 534 -29.22 5.57 23.38
N PHE A 535 -29.82 5.77 22.21
CA PHE A 535 -31.25 6.03 22.02
C PHE A 535 -31.87 4.88 21.25
N GLU A 536 -33.07 4.43 21.59
CA GLU A 536 -33.91 3.65 20.68
C GLU A 536 -35.06 4.56 20.24
N ARG A 537 -35.31 4.66 18.93
CA ARG A 537 -36.50 5.36 18.40
C ARG A 537 -37.75 4.51 18.51
#